data_AF-A0A0H2V698-F1
#
_entry.id   AF-A0A0H2V698-F1
#
_cell.length_a   1.000
_cell.length_b   1.000
_cell.length_c   1.000
_cell.angle_alpha   90.00
_cell.angle_beta   90.00
_cell.angle_gamma   90.00
#
_symmetry.space_group_name_H-M   'P 1'
#
loop_
_entity.id
_entity.type
_entity.pdbx_description
1 polymer ?
#
loop_
_entity_poly.entity_id
_entity_poly.type
_entity_poly.pdbx_seq_one_letter_code
_entity_poly.pdbx_strand_id
1 'polypeptide(L)' 'MSDTLHETNYPDDNNDRPWWGLPCTVTPCFGARLVQEGNQLHYLADRAGIRGQFSDADAYHLD' A
#
# COMPACT_ATOMS: atom_id res chain seq x y z
N MET A 1 -4.04 31.79 2.18
CA MET A 1 -4.04 30.81 3.28
C MET A 1 -5.36 30.08 3.16
N SER A 2 -5.33 28.87 2.60
CA SER A 2 -6.51 28.05 2.38
C SER A 2 -6.18 26.68 2.93
N ASP A 3 -6.60 26.44 4.17
CA ASP A 3 -6.50 25.16 4.82
C ASP A 3 -7.47 24.19 4.12
N THR A 4 -6.94 23.35 3.23
CA THR A 4 -7.69 22.25 2.64
C THR A 4 -7.37 21.00 3.45
N LEU A 5 -8.22 20.71 4.44
CA LEU A 5 -8.19 19.45 5.18
C LEU A 5 -8.35 18.30 4.19
N HIS A 6 -7.26 17.56 3.97
CA HIS A 6 -7.21 16.48 2.97
C HIS A 6 -8.17 15.36 3.39
N GLU A 7 -9.10 15.05 2.49
CA GLU A 7 -10.23 14.16 2.68
C GLU A 7 -9.85 12.77 3.21
N THR A 8 -10.52 12.41 4.29
CA THR A 8 -10.84 11.03 4.64
C THR A 8 -11.79 10.42 3.60
N ASN A 9 -11.49 9.19 3.15
CA ASN A 9 -12.38 8.25 2.44
C ASN A 9 -12.62 8.40 0.91
N TYR A 10 -11.58 8.32 0.08
CA TYR A 10 -11.77 7.87 -1.31
C TYR A 10 -10.73 6.82 -1.71
N PRO A 11 -11.14 5.72 -2.40
CA PRO A 11 -10.19 4.92 -3.15
C PRO A 11 -9.57 5.86 -4.19
N ASP A 12 -8.25 5.86 -4.30
CA ASP A 12 -7.55 6.48 -5.41
C ASP A 12 -8.04 5.79 -6.69
N ASP A 13 -9.09 6.36 -7.29
CA ASP A 13 -9.84 5.83 -8.45
C ASP A 13 -9.08 6.08 -9.76
N ASN A 14 -7.75 6.23 -9.64
CA ASN A 14 -6.84 6.35 -10.75
C ASN A 14 -6.52 4.94 -11.24
N ASN A 15 -7.38 4.44 -12.15
CA ASN A 15 -7.26 3.12 -12.77
C ASN A 15 -5.87 2.81 -13.37
N ASP A 16 -5.05 3.84 -13.59
CA ASP A 16 -3.68 3.72 -14.10
C ASP A 16 -2.67 3.25 -13.04
N ARG A 17 -2.95 3.43 -11.73
CA ARG A 17 -2.07 3.01 -10.62
C ARG A 17 -2.88 2.45 -9.44
N PRO A 18 -3.58 1.31 -9.63
CA PRO A 18 -4.44 0.75 -8.60
C PRO A 18 -3.64 0.28 -7.36
N TRP A 19 -4.26 0.40 -6.18
CA TRP A 19 -3.75 -0.24 -4.97
C TRP A 19 -3.84 -1.76 -5.10
N TRP A 20 -2.69 -2.43 -5.05
CA TRP A 20 -2.61 -3.88 -5.26
C TRP A 20 -2.86 -4.71 -4.01
N GLY A 21 -2.57 -4.14 -2.83
CA GLY A 21 -2.75 -4.83 -1.55
C GLY A 21 -4.21 -4.96 -1.14
N LEU A 22 -4.44 -5.65 -0.03
CA LEU A 22 -5.73 -5.64 0.64
C LEU A 22 -6.10 -4.21 1.08
N PRO A 23 -7.39 -3.84 1.10
CA PRO A 23 -7.82 -2.56 1.67
C PRO A 23 -7.29 -2.38 3.10
N CYS A 24 -6.61 -1.28 3.35
CA CYS A 24 -6.06 -0.94 4.66
C CYS A 24 -6.41 0.50 5.02
N THR A 25 -6.93 0.70 6.23
CA THR A 25 -7.29 2.00 6.80
C THR A 25 -6.21 2.57 7.72
N VAL A 26 -5.17 1.79 8.01
CA VAL A 26 -4.04 2.18 8.88
C VAL A 26 -2.93 2.81 8.03
N THR A 27 -2.24 3.81 8.57
CA THR A 27 -1.08 4.47 7.94
C THR A 27 0.05 4.60 8.97
N PRO A 28 1.30 4.20 8.67
CA PRO A 28 1.76 3.64 7.40
C PRO A 28 1.27 2.21 7.16
N CYS A 29 1.09 1.82 5.88
CA CYS A 29 0.79 0.44 5.51
C CYS A 29 1.48 0.01 4.22
N PHE A 30 1.88 -1.26 4.21
CA PHE A 30 2.39 -1.96 3.03
C PHE A 30 1.32 -2.91 2.51
N GLY A 31 1.16 -2.97 1.19
CA GLY A 31 0.22 -3.88 0.55
C GLY A 31 0.78 -4.39 -0.76
N ALA A 32 0.60 -5.69 -0.99
CA ALA A 32 1.04 -6.36 -2.20
C ALA A 32 0.00 -7.37 -2.69
N ARG A 33 -0.04 -7.57 -4.00
CA ARG A 33 -0.78 -8.67 -4.63
C ARG A 33 0.19 -9.76 -5.03
N LEU A 34 0.21 -10.83 -4.27
CA LEU A 34 1.04 -12.00 -4.55
C LEU A 34 0.45 -12.80 -5.72
N VAL A 35 1.32 -13.39 -6.54
CA VAL A 35 0.92 -14.35 -7.57
C VAL A 35 1.03 -15.75 -6.99
N GLN A 36 -0.03 -16.54 -7.08
CA GLN A 36 -0.05 -17.90 -6.56
C GLN A 36 0.20 -18.92 -7.68
N GLU A 37 1.22 -19.75 -7.48
CA GLU A 37 1.51 -20.92 -8.32
C GLU A 37 1.48 -22.18 -7.45
N GLY A 38 0.35 -22.89 -7.49
CA GLY A 38 0.09 -24.02 -6.57
C GLY A 38 0.12 -23.57 -5.10
N ASN A 39 1.11 -24.07 -4.35
CA ASN A 39 1.34 -23.74 -2.93
C ASN A 39 2.43 -22.67 -2.71
N GLN A 40 2.95 -22.07 -3.79
CA GLN A 40 3.95 -21.02 -3.71
C GLN A 40 3.31 -19.65 -3.98
N LEU A 41 3.81 -18.63 -3.28
CA LEU A 41 3.39 -17.24 -3.43
C LEU A 41 4.59 -16.43 -3.87
N HIS A 42 4.45 -15.74 -5.00
CA HIS A 42 5.49 -14.93 -5.61
C HIS A 42 5.21 -13.45 -5.34
N TYR A 43 6.20 -12.77 -4.75
CA TYR A 43 6.18 -11.34 -4.57
C TYR A 43 6.60 -10.63 -5.87
N LEU A 44 5.88 -9.57 -6.21
CA LEU A 44 6.12 -8.74 -7.39
C LEU A 44 6.12 -7.27 -6.97
N ALA A 45 7.27 -6.61 -7.10
CA ALA A 45 7.45 -5.23 -6.63
C ALA A 45 6.59 -4.21 -7.42
N ASP A 46 6.29 -4.49 -8.68
CA ASP A 46 5.38 -3.69 -9.51
C ASP A 46 3.90 -3.87 -9.12
N ARG A 47 3.60 -4.90 -8.31
CA ARG A 47 2.28 -5.18 -7.72
C ARG A 47 2.26 -4.98 -6.21
N ALA A 48 3.09 -4.07 -5.72
CA ALA A 48 3.16 -3.69 -4.32
C ALA A 48 3.19 -2.16 -4.17
N GLY A 49 2.83 -1.69 -2.98
CA GLY A 49 2.85 -0.28 -2.65
C GLY A 49 2.88 -0.03 -1.16
N ILE A 50 3.34 1.16 -0.79
CA ILE A 50 3.32 1.68 0.57
C ILE A 50 2.43 2.93 0.58
N ARG A 51 1.54 3.03 1.57
CA ARG A 51 0.85 4.28 1.92
C ARG A 51 1.47 4.85 3.18
N GLY A 52 1.75 6.15 3.17
CA GLY A 52 2.49 6.82 4.24
C GLY A 52 3.98 6.49 4.22
N GLN A 53 4.66 6.75 5.34
CA GLN A 53 6.09 6.48 5.50
C GLN A 53 6.29 5.71 6.81
N PHE A 54 6.96 4.56 6.72
CA PHE A 54 7.39 3.82 7.90
C PHE A 54 8.52 4.55 8.62
N SER A 55 8.55 4.46 9.95
CA SER A 55 9.74 4.88 10.71
C SER A 55 10.91 3.95 10.40
N ASP A 56 12.15 4.36 10.67
CA ASP A 56 13.33 3.51 10.41
C ASP A 56 13.25 2.18 11.20
N ALA A 57 12.69 2.21 12.40
CA ALA A 57 12.47 1.02 13.21
C ALA A 57 11.42 0.09 12.58
N ASP A 58 10.28 0.64 12.15
CA ASP A 58 9.23 -0.16 11.51
C ASP A 58 9.65 -0.70 10.13
N ALA A 59 10.46 0.06 9.39
CA ALA A 59 11.00 -0.36 8.10
C ALA A 59 11.96 -1.54 8.26
N TYR A 60 12.81 -1.54 9.30
CA TYR A 60 13.67 -2.69 9.61
C TYR A 60 12.87 -3.94 9.97
N HIS A 61 11.69 -3.79 10.59
CA HIS A 61 10.81 -4.91 10.89
C HIS A 61 9.99 -5.41 9.69
N LEU A 62 9.93 -4.63 8.61
CA LEU A 62 9.19 -4.97 7.39
C LEU A 62 10.01 -5.83 6.41
N ASP A 63 11.35 -5.81 6.54
CA ASP A 63 12.31 -6.59 5.76
C ASP A 63 12.46 -8.04 6.28
#